data_AF-A0A5E7U1X8-F1
#
_entry.id   AF-A0A5E7U1X8-F1
#
_cell.length_a   1.000
_cell.length_b   1.000
_cell.length_c   1.000
_cell.angle_alpha   90.00
_cell.angle_beta   90.00
_cell.angle_gamma   90.00
#
_symmetry.space_group_name_H-M   'P 1'
#
loop_
_entity.id
_entity.type
_entity.pdbx_description
1 polymer ?
#
loop_
_entity_poly.entity_id
_entity_poly.type
_entity_poly.pdbx_seq_one_letter_code
_entity_poly.pdbx_strand_id
1 'polypeptide(L)'
;MSGGAVFFTFFIPVTTYAAQQVYSNNVFLLNTCGVPLELSVVHDSNYDDKARRLVLNPNQRRTIANYRSFGEDVADQISDQYSLSIKSQTATKTIDAQTLRKAVASTERTKEKAVRSWVITDGSFCP
;
A
#
# COMPACT_ATOMS: atom_id res chain seq x y z
N MET A 1 -52.08 3.61 -52.90
CA MET A 1 -51.85 3.41 -51.44
C MET A 1 -50.46 2.81 -51.30
N SER A 2 -49.46 3.62 -50.97
CA SER A 2 -48.05 3.17 -50.85
C SER A 2 -47.66 3.30 -49.38
N GLY A 3 -47.62 2.19 -48.66
CA GLY A 3 -47.24 2.14 -47.24
C GLY A 3 -45.74 1.99 -47.10
N GLY A 4 -45.05 3.05 -46.71
CA GLY A 4 -43.61 3.02 -46.42
C GLY A 4 -43.35 2.32 -45.09
N ALA A 5 -42.55 1.26 -45.11
CA ALA A 5 -42.07 0.60 -43.89
C ALA A 5 -40.99 1.48 -43.25
N VAL A 6 -41.27 2.00 -42.05
CA VAL A 6 -40.30 2.75 -41.24
C VAL A 6 -39.51 1.75 -40.41
N PHE A 7 -38.23 1.55 -40.77
CA PHE A 7 -37.28 0.80 -39.94
C PHE A 7 -36.80 1.67 -38.79
N PHE A 8 -37.27 1.40 -37.57
CA PHE A 8 -36.72 1.97 -36.34
C PHE A 8 -35.49 1.16 -35.91
N THR A 9 -34.30 1.72 -36.14
CA THR A 9 -33.05 1.17 -35.58
C THR A 9 -32.94 1.59 -34.12
N PHE A 10 -33.22 0.67 -33.20
CA PHE A 10 -32.96 0.87 -31.77
C PHE A 10 -31.45 0.84 -31.52
N PHE A 11 -30.85 2.02 -31.36
CA PHE A 11 -29.51 2.14 -30.79
C PHE A 11 -29.59 1.82 -29.30
N ILE A 12 -29.26 0.59 -28.93
CA ILE A 12 -29.06 0.22 -27.52
C ILE A 12 -27.73 0.84 -27.10
N PRO A 13 -27.70 1.81 -26.15
CA PRO A 13 -26.44 2.31 -25.63
C PRO A 13 -25.75 1.17 -24.89
N VAL A 14 -24.64 0.68 -25.43
CA VAL A 14 -23.77 -0.25 -24.72
C VAL A 14 -23.08 0.58 -23.64
N THR A 15 -23.57 0.50 -22.40
CA THR A 15 -22.91 1.11 -21.25
C THR A 15 -21.63 0.31 -20.98
N THR A 16 -20.52 0.71 -21.59
CA THR A 16 -19.20 0.17 -21.25
C THR A 16 -18.85 0.64 -19.85
N TYR A 17 -19.05 -0.20 -18.84
CA TYR A 17 -18.51 0.04 -17.50
C TYR A 17 -16.98 -0.07 -17.61
N ALA A 18 -16.29 1.07 -17.74
CA ALA A 18 -14.84 1.09 -17.65
C ALA A 18 -14.46 0.68 -16.22
N ALA A 19 -14.05 -0.57 -16.03
CA ALA A 19 -13.55 -1.04 -14.75
C ALA A 19 -12.30 -0.21 -14.41
N GLN A 20 -12.43 0.68 -13.42
CA GLN A 20 -11.33 1.53 -13.01
C GLN A 20 -10.23 0.65 -12.39
N GLN A 21 -9.00 0.77 -12.89
CA GLN A 21 -7.89 -0.05 -12.43
C GLN A 21 -7.56 0.29 -10.96
N VAL A 22 -7.52 -0.74 -10.11
CA VAL A 22 -7.11 -0.63 -8.72
C VAL A 22 -5.65 -1.03 -8.61
N TYR A 23 -4.84 -0.15 -8.01
CA TYR A 23 -3.44 -0.39 -7.71
C TYR A 23 -3.29 -0.96 -6.29
N SER A 24 -2.34 -1.88 -6.12
CA SER A 24 -1.88 -2.35 -4.82
C SER A 24 -0.52 -1.75 -4.51
N ASN A 25 -0.43 -1.05 -3.40
CA ASN A 25 0.75 -0.32 -2.97
C ASN A 25 1.32 -0.98 -1.73
N ASN A 26 2.49 -1.61 -1.83
CA ASN A 26 3.11 -2.37 -0.77
C ASN A 26 4.34 -1.64 -0.23
N VAL A 27 4.36 -1.37 1.07
CA VAL A 27 5.55 -0.87 1.75
C VAL A 27 6.16 -1.99 2.57
N PHE A 28 7.39 -2.34 2.26
CA PHE A 28 8.18 -3.35 2.94
C PHE A 28 9.25 -2.70 3.81
N LEU A 29 9.50 -3.26 4.99
CA LEU A 29 10.69 -2.99 5.78
C LEU A 29 11.67 -4.16 5.63
N LEU A 30 12.91 -3.87 5.25
CA LEU A 30 14.04 -4.79 5.34
C LEU A 30 14.74 -4.58 6.69
N ASN A 31 14.93 -5.64 7.47
CA ASN A 31 15.68 -5.53 8.72
C ASN A 31 17.20 -5.49 8.45
N THR A 32 17.76 -4.29 8.59
CA THR A 32 19.20 -4.00 8.50
C THR A 32 19.86 -3.85 9.87
N CYS A 33 19.12 -4.05 10.98
CA CYS A 33 19.58 -3.79 12.35
C CYS A 33 20.50 -4.88 12.93
N GLY A 34 20.69 -5.99 12.21
CA GLY A 34 21.55 -7.10 12.64
C GLY A 34 20.98 -7.99 13.76
N VAL A 35 19.82 -7.64 14.33
CA VAL A 35 19.12 -8.40 15.37
C VAL A 35 17.66 -8.64 15.00
N PRO A 36 16.99 -9.71 15.48
CA PRO A 36 15.56 -9.91 15.28
C PRO A 36 14.73 -8.76 15.85
N LEU A 37 13.68 -8.38 15.13
CA LEU A 37 12.73 -7.33 15.55
C LEU A 37 11.33 -7.91 15.73
N GLU A 38 10.65 -7.49 16.79
CA GLU A 38 9.20 -7.64 16.95
C GLU A 38 8.52 -6.38 16.41
N LEU A 39 7.63 -6.54 15.44
CA LEU A 39 6.85 -5.43 14.89
C LEU A 39 5.39 -5.55 15.32
N SER A 40 4.81 -4.42 15.72
CA SER A 40 3.36 -4.27 15.91
C SER A 40 2.90 -3.09 15.07
N VAL A 41 1.98 -3.32 14.14
CA VAL A 41 1.51 -2.29 13.22
C VAL A 41 -0.01 -2.16 13.25
N VAL A 42 -0.50 -0.92 13.17
CA VAL A 42 -1.92 -0.56 13.11
C VAL A 42 -2.16 0.48 12.01
N HIS A 43 -3.37 0.47 11.45
CA HIS A 43 -3.78 1.36 10.35
C HIS A 43 -2.83 1.29 9.13
N ASP A 44 -2.31 0.10 8.86
CA ASP A 44 -1.36 -0.17 7.79
C ASP A 44 -2.03 -0.46 6.45
N SER A 45 -3.36 -0.43 6.40
CA SER A 45 -4.13 -0.57 5.17
C SER A 45 -5.39 0.30 5.18
N ASN A 46 -5.98 0.52 4.01
CA ASN A 46 -7.25 1.24 3.83
C ASN A 46 -8.44 0.31 3.53
N TYR A 47 -8.27 -1.00 3.69
CA TYR A 47 -9.32 -2.02 3.44
C TYR A 47 -9.37 -3.12 4.52
N ASP A 48 -8.44 -3.11 5.46
CA ASP A 48 -8.33 -3.98 6.63
C ASP A 48 -7.73 -3.17 7.80
N ASP A 49 -8.43 -3.12 8.93
CA ASP A 49 -8.03 -2.34 10.10
C ASP A 49 -7.38 -3.18 11.21
N LYS A 50 -7.17 -4.48 10.96
CA LYS A 50 -6.63 -5.39 11.96
C LYS A 50 -5.17 -5.08 12.29
N ALA A 51 -4.92 -4.86 13.57
CA ALA A 51 -3.57 -4.81 14.10
C ALA A 51 -2.80 -6.10 13.80
N ARG A 52 -1.56 -5.97 13.34
CA ARG A 52 -0.69 -7.13 13.02
C ARG A 52 0.54 -7.14 13.89
N ARG A 53 0.91 -8.33 14.36
CA ARG A 53 2.19 -8.58 15.03
C ARG A 53 3.00 -9.58 14.22
N LEU A 54 4.27 -9.28 14.00
CA LEU A 54 5.15 -10.14 13.22
C LEU A 54 6.60 -10.06 13.70
N VAL A 55 7.34 -11.12 13.46
CA VAL A 55 8.79 -11.15 13.68
C VAL A 55 9.49 -10.88 12.36
N LEU A 56 10.51 -10.04 12.40
CA LEU A 56 11.37 -9.70 11.29
C LEU A 56 12.82 -10.03 11.64
N ASN A 57 13.32 -11.18 11.18
CA ASN A 57 14.71 -11.59 11.41
C ASN A 57 15.68 -10.75 10.56
N PRO A 58 16.98 -10.73 10.92
CA PRO A 58 17.99 -10.01 10.13
C PRO A 58 17.95 -10.39 8.65
N ASN A 59 18.10 -9.40 7.78
CA ASN A 59 18.07 -9.53 6.32
C ASN A 59 16.74 -10.06 5.73
N GLN A 60 15.69 -10.19 6.54
CA GLN A 60 14.34 -10.47 6.03
C GLN A 60 13.59 -9.18 5.77
N ARG A 61 12.64 -9.24 4.82
CA ARG A 61 11.65 -8.18 4.60
C ARG A 61 10.25 -8.64 4.96
N ARG A 62 9.43 -7.71 5.44
CA ARG A 62 7.99 -7.90 5.69
C ARG A 62 7.21 -6.64 5.29
N THR A 63 5.96 -6.86 4.89
CA THR A 63 5.02 -5.77 4.60
C THR A 63 4.65 -5.05 5.90
N ILE A 64 4.93 -3.75 5.95
CA ILE A 64 4.55 -2.85 7.06
C ILE A 64 3.41 -1.90 6.69
N ALA A 65 3.01 -1.85 5.41
CA ALA A 65 1.79 -1.22 4.95
C ALA A 65 1.35 -1.76 3.58
N ASN A 66 0.04 -1.81 3.33
CA ASN A 66 -0.55 -2.19 2.05
C ASN A 66 -1.80 -1.35 1.77
N TYR A 67 -1.83 -0.60 0.67
CA TYR A 67 -2.97 0.26 0.33
C TYR A 67 -3.53 -0.05 -1.04
N ARG A 68 -4.84 0.12 -1.22
CA ARG A 68 -5.51 0.08 -2.52
C ARG A 68 -5.87 1.48 -2.97
N SER A 69 -5.53 1.84 -4.20
CA SER A 69 -5.82 3.18 -4.73
C SER A 69 -6.20 3.13 -6.20
N PHE A 70 -6.98 4.11 -6.66
CA PHE A 70 -7.25 4.31 -8.08
C PHE A 70 -6.14 5.13 -8.78
N GLY A 71 -5.29 5.81 -8.01
CA GLY A 71 -4.09 6.51 -8.47
C GLY A 71 -2.79 5.79 -8.08
N GLU A 72 -1.66 6.20 -8.63
CA GLU A 72 -0.37 5.57 -8.36
C GLU A 72 0.34 6.06 -7.07
N ASP A 73 -0.19 7.09 -6.41
CA ASP A 73 0.40 7.64 -5.20
C ASP A 73 -0.12 6.93 -3.94
N VAL A 74 0.80 6.57 -3.07
CA VAL A 74 0.53 5.88 -1.81
C VAL A 74 0.59 6.84 -0.61
N ALA A 75 1.25 8.00 -0.73
CA ALA A 75 1.46 8.91 0.40
C ALA A 75 0.12 9.39 1.00
N ASP A 76 -0.85 9.66 0.12
CA ASP A 76 -2.21 10.07 0.46
C ASP A 76 -3.06 8.92 1.03
N GLN A 77 -2.62 7.68 0.88
CA GLN A 77 -3.33 6.50 1.39
C GLN A 77 -2.86 6.07 2.78
N ILE A 78 -1.67 6.52 3.19
CA ILE A 78 -1.17 6.30 4.54
C ILE A 78 -2.07 7.05 5.51
N SER A 79 -2.71 6.34 6.43
CA SER A 79 -3.55 6.95 7.47
C SER A 79 -2.71 7.84 8.38
N ASP A 80 -3.23 9.00 8.80
CA ASP A 80 -2.60 9.82 9.85
C ASP A 80 -2.52 9.08 11.20
N GLN A 81 -3.31 8.03 11.38
CA GLN A 81 -3.30 7.17 12.55
C GLN A 81 -2.29 6.01 12.43
N TYR A 82 -1.55 5.92 11.32
CA TYR A 82 -0.53 4.89 11.14
C TYR A 82 0.46 4.89 12.30
N SER A 83 0.70 3.71 12.85
CA SER A 83 1.71 3.51 13.88
C SER A 83 2.34 2.12 13.74
N LEU A 84 3.66 2.12 13.62
CA LEU A 84 4.50 0.94 13.64
C LEU A 84 5.42 1.00 14.86
N SER A 85 5.22 0.09 15.81
CA SER A 85 6.16 -0.17 16.90
C SER A 85 7.17 -1.23 16.48
N ILE A 86 8.45 -0.91 16.63
CA ILE A 86 9.60 -1.74 16.29
C ILE A 86 10.37 -1.98 17.58
N LYS A 87 10.44 -3.22 18.03
CA LYS A 87 11.08 -3.59 19.28
C LYS A 87 12.24 -4.55 19.02
N SER A 88 13.40 -4.22 19.59
CA SER A 88 14.54 -5.12 19.73
C SER A 88 14.60 -5.67 21.16
N GLN A 89 15.66 -6.40 21.48
CA GLN A 89 15.89 -6.87 22.84
C GLN A 89 16.16 -5.73 23.84
N THR A 90 16.68 -4.59 23.37
CA THR A 90 17.19 -3.51 24.21
C THR A 90 16.43 -2.20 24.09
N ALA A 91 15.67 -2.01 23.00
CA ALA A 91 15.02 -0.75 22.71
C ALA A 91 13.68 -0.92 21.98
N THR A 92 12.89 0.14 21.95
CA THR A 92 11.65 0.23 21.18
C THR A 92 11.58 1.59 20.49
N LYS A 93 11.15 1.58 19.24
CA LYS A 93 10.95 2.77 18.42
C LYS A 93 9.58 2.76 17.78
N THR A 94 8.97 3.92 17.64
CA THR A 94 7.71 4.09 16.94
C THR A 94 7.92 4.91 15.68
N ILE A 95 7.37 4.44 14.57
CA ILE A 95 7.31 5.11 13.29
C ILE A 95 5.87 5.54 13.06
N ASP A 96 5.66 6.85 12.95
CA ASP A 96 4.36 7.45 12.66
C ASP A 96 4.11 7.62 11.15
N ALA A 97 2.91 8.09 10.81
CA ALA A 97 2.49 8.34 9.44
C ALA A 97 3.44 9.30 8.69
N GLN A 98 3.90 10.36 9.35
CA GLN A 98 4.75 11.38 8.71
C GLN A 98 6.13 10.79 8.39
N THR A 99 6.70 10.01 9.30
CA THR A 99 7.97 9.32 9.11
C THR A 99 7.87 8.30 7.99
N LEU A 100 6.78 7.51 7.95
CA LEU A 100 6.54 6.56 6.87
C LEU A 100 6.40 7.27 5.52
N ARG A 101 5.61 8.34 5.42
CA ARG A 101 5.44 9.13 4.18
C ARG A 101 6.77 9.66 3.66
N LYS A 102 7.61 10.20 4.55
CA LYS A 102 8.96 10.68 4.19
C LYS A 102 9.82 9.53 3.64
N ALA A 103 9.83 8.38 4.33
CA ALA A 103 10.60 7.23 3.90
C ALA A 103 10.14 6.67 2.54
N VAL A 104 8.82 6.62 2.31
CA VAL A 104 8.23 6.22 1.03
C VAL A 104 8.60 7.21 -0.08
N ALA A 105 8.53 8.52 0.17
CA ALA A 105 8.87 9.56 -0.80
C ALA A 105 10.35 9.52 -1.20
N SER A 106 11.24 9.13 -0.27
CA SER A 106 12.68 9.00 -0.53
C SER A 106 13.11 7.62 -1.06
N THR A 107 12.20 6.66 -1.14
CA THR A 107 12.50 5.29 -1.58
C THR A 107 12.06 5.07 -3.03
N GLU A 108 12.94 4.53 -3.86
CA GLU A 108 12.58 4.16 -5.23
C GLU A 108 11.49 3.08 -5.24
N ARG A 109 10.43 3.32 -6.01
CA ARG A 109 9.33 2.37 -6.18
C ARG A 109 9.59 1.42 -7.33
N THR A 110 9.31 0.14 -7.13
CA THR A 110 9.20 -0.83 -8.23
C THR A 110 7.78 -0.86 -8.76
N LYS A 111 7.64 -1.04 -10.08
CA LYS A 111 6.36 -1.10 -10.78
C LYS A 111 6.21 -2.44 -11.47
N GLU A 112 5.20 -3.20 -11.08
CA GLU A 112 4.85 -4.46 -11.75
C GLU A 112 3.33 -4.51 -11.97
N LYS A 113 2.89 -4.31 -13.22
CA LYS A 113 1.46 -4.23 -13.56
C LYS A 113 0.72 -3.21 -12.67
N ALA A 114 -0.29 -3.63 -11.91
CA ALA A 114 -1.05 -2.84 -10.95
C ALA A 114 -0.42 -2.80 -9.55
N VAL A 115 0.77 -3.37 -9.36
CA VAL A 115 1.48 -3.39 -8.08
C VAL A 115 2.58 -2.35 -8.08
N ARG A 116 2.66 -1.61 -6.98
CA ARG A 116 3.74 -0.68 -6.64
C ARG A 116 4.34 -1.14 -5.32
N SER A 117 5.66 -1.17 -5.24
CA SER A 117 6.34 -1.60 -4.02
C SER A 117 7.48 -0.67 -3.64
N TRP A 118 7.62 -0.42 -2.34
CA TRP A 118 8.73 0.31 -1.72
C TRP A 118 9.42 -0.63 -0.75
N VAL A 119 10.75 -0.66 -0.75
CA VAL A 119 11.53 -1.43 0.22
C VAL A 119 12.37 -0.45 1.03
N ILE A 120 11.92 -0.16 2.25
CA ILE A 120 12.63 0.71 3.18
C ILE A 120 13.80 -0.08 3.77
N THR A 121 15.00 0.43 3.56
CA THR A 121 16.27 -0.12 4.09
C THR A 121 16.96 0.86 5.05
N ASP A 122 16.31 1.99 5.35
CA ASP A 122 16.84 3.05 6.19
C ASP A 122 17.10 2.56 7.63
N GLY A 123 18.36 2.65 8.06
CA GLY A 123 18.78 2.30 9.41
C GLY A 123 18.13 3.16 10.49
N SER A 124 17.54 4.31 10.14
CA SER A 124 16.73 5.10 11.05
C SER A 124 15.49 4.34 11.58
N PHE A 125 15.09 3.22 10.97
CA PHE A 125 14.01 2.37 11.47
C PHE A 125 14.48 1.39 12.55
N CYS A 126 15.78 1.28 12.81
CA CYS A 126 16.29 0.49 13.92
C CYS A 126 16.02 1.19 15.27
N PRO A 127 15.55 0.43 16.28
CA PRO A 127 15.32 0.95 17.62
C PRO A 127 16.60 1.08 18.44
#